data_AF-A0AAV5V3H5-F1
#
_entry.id   AF-A0AAV5V3H5-F1
#
_cell.length_a   1.000
_cell.length_b   1.000
_cell.length_c   1.000
_cell.angle_alpha   90.00
_cell.angle_beta   90.00
_cell.angle_gamma   90.00
#
_symmetry.space_group_name_H-M   'P 1'
#
loop_
_entity.id
_entity.type
_entity.pdbx_description
1 polymer ?
#
loop_
_entity_poly.entity_id
_entity_poly.type
_entity_poly.pdbx_seq_one_letter_code
_entity_poly.pdbx_strand_id
1 'polypeptide(L)'
;FQLSWSGVATTDSVGLYETWYALENGTDSVALTTHGETMHTRKWLPCFDEPRFKAPLKLSIEHPKSTKALSNAPVVSVKETPEGRSITVFEPTWTLSAYLYAFSVTDYTSLQADIDGLPVAAHVPVSLSALLPQVMEIIKSIVSPSLKILGAIHINKKLDFVFFPDHTSAMENPGHISFGADFLNRRDTYVHEMMHQYFGNLITLEWWSDVWINEGLANYYEEIVTKGDGTEEMITSLRSLRGSLNSDVYSTSLALHNPVETFLESRHNFRNPYSKGAVIVHMLRDFVGKRALDREIERMLRYRANSTLSLGQFIDYVAAAGGEEGENAANMARDFLTKPGFPLLIVRNVDNMTIIR
;
A
#
# COMPACT_ATOMS: atom_id res chain seq x y z
N PHE A 1 7.95 26.73 -11.84
CA PHE A 1 7.47 27.59 -10.73
C PHE A 1 8.42 27.45 -9.56
N GLN A 2 8.69 28.53 -8.84
CA GLN A 2 9.40 28.50 -7.57
C GLN A 2 8.46 29.11 -6.53
N LEU A 3 8.20 28.37 -5.45
CA LEU A 3 7.30 28.76 -4.39
C LEU A 3 8.04 28.70 -3.06
N SER A 4 7.70 29.60 -2.15
CA SER A 4 8.13 29.58 -0.76
C SER A 4 6.88 29.67 0.10
N TRP A 5 6.76 28.76 1.06
CA TRP A 5 5.62 28.71 1.97
C TRP A 5 6.09 28.26 3.35
N SER A 6 5.23 28.46 4.34
CA SER A 6 5.43 28.03 5.72
C SER A 6 4.12 27.52 6.28
N GLY A 7 4.20 26.61 7.23
CA GLY A 7 3.05 26.04 7.94
C GLY A 7 3.48 25.47 9.28
N VAL A 8 2.51 24.98 10.04
CA VAL A 8 2.74 24.28 11.31
C VAL A 8 2.37 22.83 11.10
N ALA A 9 3.16 21.92 11.66
CA ALA A 9 2.81 20.50 11.68
C ALA A 9 1.50 20.30 12.45
N THR A 10 0.67 19.38 11.99
CA THR A 10 -0.60 19.07 12.66
C THR A 10 -0.42 17.99 13.72
N THR A 11 -1.49 17.67 14.44
CA THR A 11 -1.54 16.57 15.43
C THR A 11 -2.66 15.56 15.10
N ASP A 12 -3.25 15.66 13.90
CA ASP A 12 -4.35 14.81 13.41
C ASP A 12 -3.88 13.61 12.58
N SER A 13 -2.58 13.27 12.67
CA SER A 13 -1.94 12.12 12.00
C SER A 13 -2.03 12.10 10.46
N VAL A 14 -2.23 13.27 9.83
CA VAL A 14 -2.29 13.41 8.37
C VAL A 14 -1.54 14.66 7.89
N GLY A 15 -1.09 14.67 6.64
CA GLY A 15 -0.27 15.75 6.09
C GLY A 15 1.15 15.67 6.63
N LEU A 16 1.68 16.78 7.17
CA LEU A 16 2.90 16.79 7.98
C LEU A 16 2.48 16.97 9.43
N TYR A 17 2.83 16.02 10.29
CA TYR A 17 2.33 15.97 11.65
C TYR A 17 3.39 15.56 12.67
N GLU A 18 3.12 15.90 13.92
CA GLU A 18 3.90 15.52 15.10
C GLU A 18 3.43 14.19 15.68
N THR A 19 4.37 13.31 16.04
CA THR A 19 4.11 12.10 16.83
C THR A 19 5.02 12.07 18.05
N TRP A 20 4.43 11.80 19.20
CA TRP A 20 5.08 11.93 20.50
C TRP A 20 5.43 10.55 21.05
N TYR A 21 6.49 10.47 21.84
CA TYR A 21 6.91 9.21 22.46
C TYR A 21 7.72 9.46 23.73
N ALA A 22 7.52 8.57 24.70
CA ALA A 22 8.25 8.63 25.96
C ALA A 22 9.71 8.18 25.79
N LEU A 23 10.61 8.95 26.37
CA LEU A 23 12.01 8.59 26.60
C LEU A 23 12.18 7.84 27.93
N GLU A 24 13.31 7.15 28.09
CA GLU A 24 13.61 6.35 29.30
C GLU A 24 13.66 7.17 30.60
N ASN A 25 14.00 8.45 30.50
CA ASN A 25 14.05 9.38 31.64
C ASN A 25 12.66 9.91 32.06
N GLY A 26 11.57 9.45 31.40
CA GLY A 26 10.19 9.86 31.69
C GLY A 26 9.77 11.18 31.05
N THR A 27 10.58 11.79 30.19
CA THR A 27 10.18 12.95 29.37
C THR A 27 9.71 12.52 27.99
N ASP A 28 8.87 13.32 27.33
CA ASP A 28 8.46 13.07 25.95
C ASP A 28 9.45 13.67 24.95
N SER A 29 9.63 12.99 23.82
CA SER A 29 10.27 13.50 22.61
C SER A 29 9.24 13.54 21.47
N VAL A 30 9.58 14.27 20.42
CA VAL A 30 8.72 14.47 19.25
C VAL A 30 9.45 14.08 17.98
N ALA A 31 8.75 13.33 17.14
CA ALA A 31 9.13 13.05 15.77
C ALA A 31 8.19 13.81 14.83
N LEU A 32 8.71 14.21 13.67
CA LEU A 32 7.90 14.70 12.56
C LEU A 32 7.81 13.62 11.51
N THR A 33 6.63 13.43 10.93
CA THR A 33 6.42 12.50 9.83
C THR A 33 5.27 12.95 8.93
N THR A 34 5.10 12.28 7.81
CA THR A 34 4.09 12.61 6.80
C THR A 34 3.13 11.45 6.54
N HIS A 35 1.85 11.76 6.30
CA HIS A 35 0.86 10.82 5.78
C HIS A 35 0.01 11.52 4.72
N GLY A 36 0.21 11.16 3.45
CA GLY A 36 -0.34 11.88 2.30
C GLY A 36 -1.68 11.35 1.79
N GLU A 37 -2.03 10.09 2.08
CA GLU A 37 -3.24 9.47 1.54
C GLU A 37 -4.51 10.01 2.23
N THR A 38 -5.60 10.32 1.52
CA THR A 38 -5.81 10.28 0.05
C THR A 38 -5.47 11.59 -0.65
N MET A 39 -5.51 12.71 0.07
CA MET A 39 -5.34 14.07 -0.49
C MET A 39 -4.75 15.01 0.56
N HIS A 40 -3.78 14.52 1.33
CA HIS A 40 -3.18 15.23 2.46
C HIS A 40 -1.78 15.75 2.17
N THR A 41 -1.14 15.36 1.06
CA THR A 41 0.14 15.95 0.65
C THR A 41 0.03 17.46 0.43
N ARG A 42 -1.11 17.93 -0.09
CA ARG A 42 -1.41 19.38 -0.21
C ARG A 42 -1.41 20.14 1.12
N LYS A 43 -1.51 19.47 2.27
CA LYS A 43 -1.44 20.14 3.59
C LYS A 43 -0.03 20.67 3.89
N TRP A 44 1.01 20.11 3.27
CA TRP A 44 2.40 20.49 3.55
C TRP A 44 3.24 20.81 2.30
N LEU A 45 2.81 20.39 1.11
CA LEU A 45 3.48 20.65 -0.15
C LEU A 45 2.47 21.16 -1.21
N PRO A 46 2.59 22.40 -1.69
CA PRO A 46 1.85 22.86 -2.86
C PRO A 46 2.18 21.99 -4.08
N CYS A 47 1.24 21.16 -4.52
CA CYS A 47 1.43 20.20 -5.61
C CYS A 47 0.12 19.88 -6.33
N PHE A 48 0.23 19.19 -7.47
CA PHE A 48 -0.90 18.56 -8.15
C PHE A 48 -1.24 17.25 -7.42
N ASP A 49 -2.03 17.37 -6.35
CA ASP A 49 -2.30 16.30 -5.40
C ASP A 49 -3.42 15.35 -5.87
N GLU A 50 -3.22 14.77 -7.06
CA GLU A 50 -4.02 13.67 -7.62
C GLU A 50 -3.10 12.51 -8.02
N PRO A 51 -3.50 11.25 -7.82
CA PRO A 51 -2.65 10.07 -8.07
C PRO A 51 -2.01 10.01 -9.47
N ARG A 52 -2.77 10.43 -10.49
CA ARG A 52 -2.31 10.42 -11.90
C ARG A 52 -1.17 11.39 -12.21
N PHE A 53 -0.99 12.45 -11.42
CA PHE A 53 0.08 13.42 -11.64
C PHE A 53 1.38 12.97 -10.98
N LYS A 54 1.88 11.80 -11.41
CA LYS A 54 3.13 11.26 -10.90
C LYS A 54 4.31 12.16 -11.25
N ALA A 55 5.19 12.44 -10.30
CA ALA A 55 6.47 13.12 -10.52
C ALA A 55 7.58 12.55 -9.63
N PRO A 56 8.87 12.69 -9.99
CA PRO A 56 9.96 12.39 -9.05
C PRO A 56 10.05 13.48 -7.96
N LEU A 57 10.28 13.08 -6.72
CA LEU A 57 10.60 13.97 -5.61
C LEU A 57 12.11 14.04 -5.42
N LYS A 58 12.64 15.27 -5.42
CA LYS A 58 14.00 15.55 -4.96
C LYS A 58 13.92 16.35 -3.66
N LEU A 59 14.34 15.75 -2.56
CA LEU A 59 14.13 16.28 -1.22
C LEU A 59 15.46 16.61 -0.53
N SER A 60 15.46 17.72 0.20
CA SER A 60 16.48 18.04 1.19
C SER A 60 15.79 18.57 2.44
N ILE A 61 16.23 18.10 3.61
CA ILE A 61 15.62 18.45 4.89
C ILE A 61 16.70 19.03 5.80
N GLU A 62 16.46 20.22 6.31
CA GLU A 62 17.21 20.77 7.44
C GLU A 62 16.53 20.33 8.74
N HIS A 63 17.30 19.75 9.66
CA HIS A 63 16.79 19.20 10.91
C HIS A 63 17.80 19.38 12.06
N PRO A 64 17.39 19.25 13.34
CA PRO A 64 18.32 19.26 14.46
C PRO A 64 19.43 18.21 14.30
N LYS A 65 20.65 18.54 14.71
CA LYS A 65 21.81 17.62 14.60
C LYS A 65 21.64 16.31 15.38
N SER A 66 20.81 16.31 16.42
CA SER A 66 20.52 15.13 17.24
C SER A 66 19.53 14.15 16.59
N THR A 67 18.90 14.51 15.47
CA THR A 67 17.93 13.67 14.76
C THR A 67 18.48 13.18 13.43
N LYS A 68 17.79 12.22 12.82
CA LYS A 68 18.00 11.72 11.46
C LYS A 68 16.79 12.07 10.61
N ALA A 69 17.03 12.45 9.36
CA ALA A 69 15.99 12.54 8.34
C ALA A 69 15.95 11.24 7.52
N LEU A 70 14.75 10.67 7.37
CA LEU A 70 14.45 9.53 6.50
C LEU A 70 13.47 9.98 5.41
N SER A 71 13.50 9.39 4.23
CA SER A 71 12.56 9.67 3.12
C SER A 71 12.49 8.48 2.17
N ASN A 72 11.68 8.54 1.11
CA ASN A 72 11.53 7.47 0.11
C ASN A 72 12.88 7.00 -0.48
N ALA A 73 13.79 7.93 -0.74
CA ALA A 73 15.04 7.68 -1.45
C ALA A 73 16.26 7.57 -0.51
N PRO A 74 17.38 6.96 -0.94
CA PRO A 74 18.63 6.94 -0.19
C PRO A 74 19.22 8.34 0.06
N VAL A 75 19.97 8.48 1.15
CA VAL A 75 20.71 9.69 1.48
C VAL A 75 21.94 9.82 0.57
N VAL A 76 22.11 10.99 -0.04
CA VAL A 76 23.31 11.36 -0.81
C VAL A 76 24.37 11.99 0.08
N SER A 77 23.96 12.90 0.98
CA SER A 77 24.88 13.59 1.87
C SER A 77 24.17 14.15 3.09
N VAL A 78 24.89 14.19 4.22
CA VAL A 78 24.51 14.94 5.41
C VAL A 78 25.60 15.98 5.68
N LYS A 79 25.21 17.24 5.83
CA LYS A 79 26.13 18.33 6.14
C LYS A 79 25.67 19.06 7.38
N GLU A 80 26.52 19.13 8.39
CA GLU A 80 26.27 20.00 9.54
C GLU A 80 26.31 21.46 9.12
N THR A 81 25.39 22.25 9.66
CA THR A 81 25.36 23.70 9.51
C THR A 81 25.72 24.36 10.84
N PRO A 82 26.07 25.66 10.84
CA PRO A 82 26.08 26.43 12.08
C PRO A 82 24.75 26.28 12.83
N GLU A 83 24.75 26.53 14.14
CA GLU A 83 23.54 26.51 15.00
C GLU A 83 22.98 25.12 15.36
N GLY A 84 23.80 24.06 15.27
CA GLY A 84 23.40 22.73 15.78
C GLY A 84 22.35 22.03 14.90
N ARG A 85 22.37 22.33 13.61
CA ARG A 85 21.48 21.80 12.57
C ARG A 85 22.27 20.95 11.56
N SER A 86 21.56 20.13 10.81
CA SER A 86 22.09 19.30 9.73
C SER A 86 21.16 19.39 8.52
N ILE A 87 21.73 19.44 7.32
CA ILE A 87 20.99 19.31 6.06
C ILE A 87 21.27 17.93 5.48
N THR A 88 20.22 17.12 5.39
CA THR A 88 20.22 15.81 4.71
C THR A 88 19.66 15.96 3.31
N VAL A 89 20.41 15.52 2.30
CA VAL A 89 20.01 15.54 0.89
C VAL A 89 19.79 14.11 0.41
N PHE A 90 18.67 13.85 -0.23
CA PHE A 90 18.30 12.54 -0.76
C PHE A 90 18.50 12.46 -2.27
N GLU A 91 18.63 11.24 -2.78
CA GLU A 91 18.53 11.00 -4.22
C GLU A 91 17.13 11.36 -4.73
N PRO A 92 16.96 11.71 -6.01
CA PRO A 92 15.63 11.79 -6.61
C PRO A 92 14.94 10.41 -6.53
N THR A 93 13.66 10.40 -6.17
CA THR A 93 12.84 9.20 -6.30
C THR A 93 12.64 8.85 -7.78
N TRP A 94 12.21 7.62 -8.05
CA TRP A 94 11.47 7.33 -9.27
C TRP A 94 10.12 8.08 -9.28
N THR A 95 9.31 7.96 -10.32
CA THR A 95 8.10 8.80 -10.43
C THR A 95 7.01 8.29 -9.49
N LEU A 96 6.63 9.10 -8.50
CA LEU A 96 5.64 8.74 -7.48
C LEU A 96 4.39 9.62 -7.59
N SER A 97 3.26 9.07 -7.17
CA SER A 97 2.05 9.84 -6.88
C SER A 97 2.29 10.72 -5.66
N ALA A 98 1.71 11.91 -5.61
CA ALA A 98 1.98 12.88 -4.53
C ALA A 98 1.68 12.33 -3.12
N TYR A 99 0.65 11.48 -2.98
CA TYR A 99 0.29 10.87 -1.69
C TYR A 99 1.36 9.92 -1.12
N LEU A 100 2.31 9.48 -1.97
CA LEU A 100 3.40 8.56 -1.62
C LEU A 100 4.69 9.27 -1.21
N TYR A 101 4.75 10.61 -1.35
CA TYR A 101 5.88 11.38 -0.84
C TYR A 101 5.92 11.31 0.68
N ALA A 102 7.05 10.81 1.20
CA ALA A 102 7.22 10.60 2.62
C ALA A 102 8.58 11.08 3.12
N PHE A 103 8.55 11.64 4.33
CA PHE A 103 9.74 11.81 5.13
C PHE A 103 9.42 11.77 6.62
N SER A 104 10.44 11.49 7.42
CA SER A 104 10.37 11.63 8.87
C SER A 104 11.66 12.22 9.43
N VAL A 105 11.55 12.98 10.51
CA VAL A 105 12.68 13.48 11.29
C VAL A 105 12.55 12.96 12.71
N THR A 106 13.45 12.05 13.10
CA THR A 106 13.35 11.31 14.38
C THR A 106 14.72 11.09 15.01
N ASP A 107 14.78 10.80 16.31
CA ASP A 107 16.00 10.31 16.98
C ASP A 107 16.01 8.77 17.13
N TYR A 108 15.19 8.07 16.35
CA TYR A 108 14.91 6.65 16.52
C TYR A 108 16.16 5.76 16.44
N THR A 109 16.12 4.68 17.23
CA THR A 109 17.09 3.60 17.14
C THR A 109 16.77 2.75 15.91
N SER A 110 17.80 2.24 15.24
CA SER A 110 17.62 1.52 13.97
C SER A 110 18.45 0.24 13.94
N LEU A 111 17.91 -0.79 13.29
CA LEU A 111 18.63 -2.00 12.93
C LEU A 111 18.60 -2.16 11.41
N GLN A 112 19.75 -2.44 10.80
CA GLN A 112 19.90 -2.58 9.34
C GLN A 112 20.17 -4.03 8.95
N ALA A 113 19.75 -4.41 7.75
CA ALA A 113 20.02 -5.68 7.12
C ALA A 113 20.16 -5.51 5.60
N ASP A 114 20.80 -6.48 4.95
CA ASP A 114 20.73 -6.66 3.51
C ASP A 114 19.88 -7.90 3.23
N ILE A 115 18.87 -7.77 2.37
CA ILE A 115 17.97 -8.86 1.98
C ILE A 115 17.99 -8.96 0.46
N ASP A 116 18.63 -10.01 -0.06
CA ASP A 116 18.83 -10.23 -1.50
C ASP A 116 19.49 -9.04 -2.23
N GLY A 117 20.41 -8.31 -1.57
CA GLY A 117 21.07 -7.13 -2.13
C GLY A 117 20.30 -5.82 -1.99
N LEU A 118 19.14 -5.83 -1.33
CA LEU A 118 18.36 -4.64 -1.00
C LEU A 118 18.67 -4.18 0.43
N PRO A 119 19.13 -2.94 0.65
CA PRO A 119 19.26 -2.36 1.97
C PRO A 119 17.90 -2.21 2.64
N VAL A 120 17.75 -2.78 3.84
CA VAL A 120 16.53 -2.72 4.65
C VAL A 120 16.86 -2.25 6.06
N ALA A 121 16.01 -1.40 6.63
CA ALA A 121 16.15 -0.94 8.01
C ALA A 121 14.82 -0.95 8.76
N ALA A 122 14.87 -1.21 10.06
CA ALA A 122 13.77 -1.02 10.98
C ALA A 122 14.10 0.12 11.95
N HIS A 123 13.15 1.04 12.18
CA HIS A 123 13.33 2.22 13.01
C HIS A 123 12.24 2.29 14.07
N VAL A 124 12.63 2.39 15.34
CA VAL A 124 11.71 2.46 16.47
C VAL A 124 12.18 3.52 17.48
N PRO A 125 11.27 4.11 18.28
CA PRO A 125 11.63 4.89 19.45
C PRO A 125 12.61 4.14 20.35
N VAL A 126 13.49 4.87 21.05
CA VAL A 126 14.50 4.27 21.93
C VAL A 126 13.88 3.31 22.97
N SER A 127 12.69 3.64 23.48
CA SER A 127 11.93 2.83 24.43
C SER A 127 11.49 1.45 23.90
N LEU A 128 11.48 1.28 22.58
CA LEU A 128 11.14 0.02 21.90
C LEU A 128 12.36 -0.66 21.26
N SER A 129 13.56 -0.12 21.45
CA SER A 129 14.79 -0.61 20.81
C SER A 129 15.11 -2.08 21.12
N ALA A 130 14.71 -2.59 22.28
CA ALA A 130 14.86 -3.99 22.65
C ALA A 130 14.10 -4.97 21.73
N LEU A 131 13.06 -4.49 21.03
CA LEU A 131 12.25 -5.30 20.10
C LEU A 131 12.84 -5.36 18.68
N LEU A 132 13.80 -4.49 18.34
CA LEU A 132 14.38 -4.42 16.99
C LEU A 132 14.86 -5.76 16.42
N PRO A 133 15.56 -6.63 17.20
CA PRO A 133 15.96 -7.93 16.67
C PRO A 133 14.77 -8.78 16.24
N GLN A 134 13.72 -8.86 17.05
CA GLN A 134 12.51 -9.62 16.72
C GLN A 134 11.80 -9.05 15.48
N VAL A 135 11.62 -7.72 15.44
CA VAL A 135 11.00 -7.02 14.31
C VAL A 135 11.76 -7.28 13.02
N MET A 136 13.09 -7.20 13.06
CA MET A 136 13.94 -7.44 11.90
C MET A 136 13.88 -8.90 11.41
N GLU A 137 13.73 -9.88 12.30
CA GLU A 137 13.52 -11.27 11.87
C GLU A 137 12.19 -11.44 11.13
N ILE A 138 11.11 -10.77 11.56
CA ILE A 138 9.84 -10.76 10.82
C ILE A 138 10.04 -10.12 9.43
N ILE A 139 10.69 -8.94 9.38
CA ILE A 139 10.97 -8.22 8.12
C ILE A 139 11.78 -9.10 7.16
N LYS A 140 12.85 -9.75 7.63
CA LYS A 140 13.64 -10.70 6.82
C LYS A 140 12.80 -11.84 6.26
N SER A 141 11.87 -12.36 7.06
CA SER A 141 11.00 -13.46 6.64
C SER A 141 9.97 -13.07 5.57
N ILE A 142 9.64 -11.78 5.43
CA ILE A 142 8.58 -11.31 4.51
C ILE A 142 9.10 -10.57 3.29
N VAL A 143 10.22 -9.85 3.38
CA VAL A 143 10.71 -9.02 2.26
C VAL A 143 11.09 -9.88 1.07
N SER A 144 11.93 -10.91 1.27
CA SER A 144 12.39 -11.79 0.18
C SER A 144 11.25 -12.47 -0.58
N PRO A 145 10.29 -13.17 0.08
CA PRO A 145 9.18 -13.79 -0.64
C PRO A 145 8.25 -12.75 -1.29
N SER A 146 8.03 -11.59 -0.65
CA SER A 146 7.20 -10.52 -1.22
C SER A 146 7.81 -9.91 -2.49
N LEU A 147 9.14 -9.77 -2.56
CA LEU A 147 9.81 -9.29 -3.75
C LEU A 147 9.84 -10.35 -4.87
N LYS A 148 9.79 -11.65 -4.55
CA LYS A 148 9.91 -12.71 -5.55
C LYS A 148 8.58 -13.16 -6.16
N ILE A 149 7.44 -12.87 -5.53
CA ILE A 149 6.12 -13.40 -5.94
C ILE A 149 5.71 -13.01 -7.37
N LEU A 150 6.13 -11.84 -7.87
CA LEU A 150 5.76 -11.31 -9.19
C LEU A 150 6.98 -11.11 -10.10
N GLY A 151 7.96 -12.01 -9.99
CA GLY A 151 9.13 -12.02 -10.87
C GLY A 151 10.17 -10.94 -10.57
N ALA A 152 10.32 -10.53 -9.30
CA ALA A 152 11.34 -9.58 -8.83
C ALA A 152 11.26 -8.17 -9.45
N ILE A 153 10.05 -7.70 -9.77
CA ILE A 153 9.84 -6.36 -10.31
C ILE A 153 9.72 -5.36 -9.16
N HIS A 154 10.83 -4.79 -8.70
CA HIS A 154 10.79 -3.62 -7.82
C HIS A 154 11.87 -2.61 -8.21
N ILE A 155 11.59 -1.34 -7.91
CA ILE A 155 12.48 -0.20 -8.25
C ILE A 155 12.95 0.56 -7.01
N ASN A 156 12.59 0.09 -5.83
CA ASN A 156 13.08 0.61 -4.57
C ASN A 156 14.57 0.32 -4.42
N LYS A 157 15.33 1.34 -4.04
CA LYS A 157 16.78 1.25 -3.75
C LYS A 157 17.08 0.88 -2.29
N LYS A 158 16.07 1.00 -1.42
CA LYS A 158 16.09 0.66 0.00
C LYS A 158 14.67 0.51 0.51
N LEU A 159 14.49 -0.09 1.68
CA LEU A 159 13.22 -0.12 2.42
C LEU A 159 13.46 0.20 3.89
N ASP A 160 12.88 1.30 4.38
CA ASP A 160 12.83 1.60 5.80
C ASP A 160 11.44 1.25 6.34
N PHE A 161 11.37 0.46 7.40
CA PHE A 161 10.17 0.16 8.18
C PHE A 161 10.22 1.05 9.44
N VAL A 162 9.32 2.04 9.53
CA VAL A 162 9.36 3.07 10.59
C VAL A 162 8.11 2.96 11.46
N PHE A 163 8.30 2.73 12.75
CA PHE A 163 7.21 2.52 13.70
C PHE A 163 6.99 3.73 14.58
N PHE A 164 5.83 4.37 14.44
CA PHE A 164 5.43 5.58 15.17
C PHE A 164 4.40 5.22 16.27
N PRO A 165 4.61 5.60 17.54
CA PRO A 165 3.69 5.23 18.63
C PRO A 165 2.25 5.72 18.47
N ASP A 166 2.05 6.95 17.99
CA ASP A 166 0.71 7.54 17.84
C ASP A 166 0.09 7.32 16.45
N HIS A 167 0.77 6.57 15.57
CA HIS A 167 0.20 6.20 14.29
C HIS A 167 -0.69 4.99 14.47
N THR A 168 -1.93 5.04 13.97
CA THR A 168 -2.93 3.99 14.17
C THR A 168 -3.16 3.14 12.92
N SER A 169 -2.23 3.20 11.97
CA SER A 169 -2.35 2.56 10.66
C SER A 169 -0.98 2.12 10.12
N ALA A 170 -0.98 1.61 8.90
CA ALA A 170 0.23 1.41 8.10
C ALA A 170 0.07 2.19 6.80
N MET A 171 1.19 2.53 6.16
CA MET A 171 1.21 3.28 4.91
C MET A 171 2.41 2.89 4.07
N GLU A 172 2.16 2.65 2.78
CA GLU A 172 3.05 1.91 1.90
C GLU A 172 4.20 2.70 1.29
N ASN A 173 4.47 3.93 1.78
CA ASN A 173 5.28 4.90 1.04
C ASN A 173 6.60 4.25 0.58
N PRO A 174 6.90 4.21 -0.73
CA PRO A 174 7.96 3.38 -1.26
C PRO A 174 9.30 3.83 -0.71
N GLY A 175 10.01 2.89 -0.09
CA GLY A 175 11.27 3.13 0.60
C GLY A 175 11.12 3.66 2.04
N HIS A 176 9.96 4.13 2.48
CA HIS A 176 9.69 4.62 3.84
C HIS A 176 8.33 4.12 4.30
N ILE A 177 8.23 2.84 4.59
CA ILE A 177 6.97 2.21 4.99
C ILE A 177 6.72 2.54 6.46
N SER A 178 5.59 3.16 6.75
CA SER A 178 5.27 3.63 8.10
C SER A 178 4.20 2.78 8.75
N PHE A 179 4.34 2.57 10.06
CA PHE A 179 3.49 1.70 10.86
C PHE A 179 3.19 2.34 12.22
N GLY A 180 2.04 2.02 12.79
CA GLY A 180 1.80 2.16 14.21
C GLY A 180 2.67 1.21 15.03
N ALA A 181 3.03 1.60 16.26
CA ALA A 181 3.81 0.73 17.14
C ALA A 181 3.06 -0.56 17.54
N ASP A 182 1.72 -0.57 17.49
CA ASP A 182 0.89 -1.75 17.71
C ASP A 182 1.03 -2.81 16.57
N PHE A 183 1.63 -2.43 15.45
CA PHE A 183 1.92 -3.33 14.33
C PHE A 183 3.27 -4.06 14.43
N LEU A 184 4.08 -3.84 15.47
CA LEU A 184 5.44 -4.40 15.61
C LEU A 184 5.56 -5.93 15.39
N ASN A 185 4.47 -6.67 15.60
CA ASN A 185 4.42 -8.13 15.40
C ASN A 185 3.36 -8.56 14.36
N ARG A 186 2.84 -7.64 13.55
CA ARG A 186 1.76 -7.89 12.57
C ARG A 186 2.33 -8.24 11.21
N ARG A 187 2.82 -9.48 11.10
CA ARG A 187 3.43 -10.04 9.88
C ARG A 187 2.57 -9.78 8.63
N ASP A 188 1.27 -10.03 8.71
CA ASP A 188 0.35 -9.91 7.56
C ASP A 188 0.27 -8.45 7.07
N THR A 189 0.22 -7.48 7.99
CA THR A 189 0.31 -6.06 7.64
C THR A 189 1.62 -5.72 6.94
N TYR A 190 2.75 -6.29 7.36
CA TYR A 190 4.03 -6.03 6.67
C TYR A 190 4.01 -6.57 5.25
N VAL A 191 3.40 -7.74 5.05
CA VAL A 191 3.22 -8.31 3.71
C VAL A 191 2.29 -7.43 2.88
N HIS A 192 1.21 -6.91 3.46
CA HIS A 192 0.28 -5.99 2.80
C HIS A 192 1.01 -4.76 2.24
N GLU A 193 1.77 -4.07 3.09
CA GLU A 193 2.58 -2.90 2.67
C GLU A 193 3.67 -3.26 1.65
N MET A 194 4.19 -4.49 1.70
CA MET A 194 5.11 -4.99 0.69
C MET A 194 4.41 -5.25 -0.65
N MET A 195 3.15 -5.69 -0.66
CA MET A 195 2.38 -5.87 -1.89
C MET A 195 2.03 -4.53 -2.53
N HIS A 196 1.83 -3.49 -1.73
CA HIS A 196 1.67 -2.13 -2.24
C HIS A 196 2.89 -1.59 -3.00
N GLN A 197 4.09 -2.13 -2.77
CA GLN A 197 5.27 -1.81 -3.59
C GLN A 197 5.04 -2.12 -5.09
N TYR A 198 4.11 -3.03 -5.40
CA TYR A 198 3.59 -3.29 -6.73
C TYR A 198 2.27 -2.54 -6.98
N PHE A 199 1.26 -2.79 -6.14
CA PHE A 199 -0.12 -2.36 -6.33
C PHE A 199 -0.44 -1.15 -5.43
N GLY A 200 -0.22 0.03 -5.96
CA GLY A 200 -0.28 1.30 -5.22
C GLY A 200 0.90 2.18 -5.58
N ASN A 201 2.10 1.58 -5.54
CA ASN A 201 3.34 2.30 -5.85
C ASN A 201 3.73 2.17 -7.32
N LEU A 202 4.17 0.98 -7.74
CA LEU A 202 4.71 0.77 -9.09
C LEU A 202 3.64 1.04 -10.15
N ILE A 203 2.44 0.49 -9.94
CA ILE A 203 1.22 0.87 -10.64
C ILE A 203 0.28 1.45 -9.60
N THR A 204 -0.18 2.67 -9.83
CA THR A 204 -1.18 3.31 -8.97
C THR A 204 -2.52 3.29 -9.68
N LEU A 205 -3.64 3.19 -8.95
CA LEU A 205 -4.94 3.61 -9.49
C LEU A 205 -4.85 4.96 -10.24
N GLU A 206 -5.67 5.13 -11.28
CA GLU A 206 -5.76 6.42 -11.99
C GLU A 206 -6.50 7.47 -11.15
N TRP A 207 -7.56 7.05 -10.44
CA TRP A 207 -8.35 7.89 -9.55
C TRP A 207 -8.98 7.07 -8.42
N TRP A 208 -9.31 7.74 -7.31
CA TRP A 208 -9.81 7.11 -6.07
C TRP A 208 -11.12 6.33 -6.21
N SER A 209 -11.80 6.48 -7.34
CA SER A 209 -12.93 5.61 -7.70
C SER A 209 -12.56 4.15 -7.81
N ASP A 210 -11.27 3.85 -8.03
CA ASP A 210 -10.74 2.50 -8.18
C ASP A 210 -9.74 2.13 -7.07
N VAL A 211 -9.96 2.59 -5.83
CA VAL A 211 -9.08 2.26 -4.68
C VAL A 211 -8.85 0.75 -4.49
N TRP A 212 -9.80 -0.07 -4.90
CA TRP A 212 -9.67 -1.53 -4.91
C TRP A 212 -8.52 -2.04 -5.78
N ILE A 213 -8.06 -1.30 -6.79
CA ILE A 213 -6.88 -1.66 -7.59
C ILE A 213 -5.64 -1.73 -6.70
N ASN A 214 -5.49 -0.78 -5.77
CA ASN A 214 -4.39 -0.82 -4.81
C ASN A 214 -4.69 -1.89 -3.75
N GLU A 215 -5.78 -1.72 -3.02
CA GLU A 215 -6.06 -2.47 -1.78
C GLU A 215 -6.47 -3.92 -2.00
N GLY A 216 -7.29 -4.16 -3.02
CA GLY A 216 -7.79 -5.49 -3.35
C GLY A 216 -6.73 -6.38 -3.96
N LEU A 217 -5.88 -5.83 -4.85
CA LEU A 217 -4.74 -6.57 -5.38
C LEU A 217 -3.68 -6.80 -4.29
N ALA A 218 -3.36 -5.79 -3.47
CA ALA A 218 -2.45 -5.96 -2.36
C ALA A 218 -2.91 -7.06 -1.39
N ASN A 219 -4.18 -7.02 -0.97
CA ASN A 219 -4.73 -8.04 -0.07
C ASN A 219 -4.80 -9.43 -0.73
N TYR A 220 -5.05 -9.54 -2.04
CA TYR A 220 -5.02 -10.84 -2.71
C TYR A 220 -3.63 -11.49 -2.70
N TYR A 221 -2.60 -10.72 -3.06
CA TYR A 221 -1.23 -11.24 -3.07
C TYR A 221 -0.66 -11.41 -1.66
N GLU A 222 -1.15 -10.65 -0.69
CA GLU A 222 -0.88 -10.88 0.74
C GLU A 222 -1.35 -12.28 1.15
N GLU A 223 -2.56 -12.70 0.78
CA GLU A 223 -3.06 -14.07 1.04
C GLU A 223 -2.10 -15.12 0.46
N ILE A 224 -1.60 -14.90 -0.76
CA ILE A 224 -0.66 -15.82 -1.41
C ILE A 224 0.68 -15.89 -0.65
N VAL A 225 1.29 -14.75 -0.31
CA VAL A 225 2.59 -14.72 0.40
C VAL A 225 2.47 -15.25 1.83
N THR A 226 1.36 -14.96 2.51
CA THR A 226 1.18 -15.31 3.93
C THR A 226 0.81 -16.78 4.12
N LYS A 227 -0.08 -17.32 3.26
CA LYS A 227 -0.71 -18.64 3.44
C LYS A 227 -0.32 -19.66 2.38
N GLY A 228 0.33 -19.23 1.31
CA GLY A 228 0.75 -20.06 0.18
C GLY A 228 -0.32 -20.19 -0.90
N ASP A 229 0.12 -20.14 -2.16
CA ASP A 229 -0.74 -20.16 -3.34
C ASP A 229 -1.53 -21.48 -3.46
N GLY A 230 -2.87 -21.41 -3.33
CA GLY A 230 -3.77 -22.54 -3.51
C GLY A 230 -3.80 -23.53 -2.32
N THR A 231 -3.24 -23.17 -1.17
CA THR A 231 -3.32 -24.00 0.04
C THR A 231 -4.74 -23.98 0.64
N GLU A 232 -5.08 -25.00 1.43
CA GLU A 232 -6.36 -25.04 2.15
C GLU A 232 -6.50 -23.86 3.13
N GLU A 233 -5.38 -23.40 3.70
CA GLU A 233 -5.32 -22.22 4.57
C GLU A 233 -5.74 -20.95 3.82
N MET A 234 -5.15 -20.71 2.63
CA MET A 234 -5.52 -19.58 1.77
C MET A 234 -7.00 -19.63 1.38
N ILE A 235 -7.50 -20.79 0.97
CA ILE A 235 -8.91 -20.95 0.58
C ILE A 235 -9.86 -20.72 1.77
N THR A 236 -9.49 -21.18 2.97
CA THR A 236 -10.28 -20.96 4.19
C THR A 236 -10.33 -19.47 4.55
N SER A 237 -9.20 -18.79 4.44
CA SER A 237 -9.10 -17.35 4.66
C SER A 237 -9.95 -16.55 3.66
N LEU A 238 -9.85 -16.85 2.36
CA LEU A 238 -10.67 -16.20 1.32
C LEU A 238 -12.18 -16.42 1.54
N ARG A 239 -12.59 -17.60 2.04
CA ARG A 239 -13.98 -17.86 2.43
C ARG A 239 -14.41 -16.99 3.63
N SER A 240 -13.52 -16.76 4.59
CA SER A 240 -13.73 -15.86 5.72
C SER A 240 -13.86 -14.41 5.26
N LEU A 241 -12.96 -13.95 4.39
CA LEU A 241 -13.04 -12.62 3.76
C LEU A 241 -14.37 -12.43 3.02
N ARG A 242 -14.80 -13.42 2.24
CA ARG A 242 -16.13 -13.41 1.60
C ARG A 242 -17.25 -13.35 2.64
N GLY A 243 -17.16 -14.10 3.74
CA GLY A 243 -18.13 -14.06 4.84
C GLY A 243 -18.20 -12.71 5.55
N SER A 244 -17.10 -11.95 5.55
CA SER A 244 -17.08 -10.59 6.11
C SER A 244 -17.87 -9.57 5.26
N LEU A 245 -18.20 -9.92 4.01
CA LEU A 245 -19.00 -9.09 3.09
C LEU A 245 -20.51 -9.11 3.41
N ASN A 246 -20.92 -9.55 4.61
CA ASN A 246 -22.33 -9.54 5.03
C ASN A 246 -22.95 -8.13 4.98
N SER A 247 -22.15 -7.07 5.11
CA SER A 247 -22.63 -5.68 4.95
C SER A 247 -22.98 -5.32 3.50
N ASP A 248 -22.52 -6.11 2.53
CA ASP A 248 -22.73 -5.86 1.10
C ASP A 248 -24.14 -6.26 0.62
N VAL A 249 -24.95 -6.87 1.49
CA VAL A 249 -26.37 -7.18 1.23
C VAL A 249 -27.29 -5.96 1.43
N TYR A 250 -26.80 -4.92 2.10
CA TYR A 250 -27.61 -3.74 2.40
C TYR A 250 -27.72 -2.81 1.19
N SER A 251 -28.81 -2.04 1.12
CA SER A 251 -29.03 -1.04 0.07
C SER A 251 -28.00 0.09 0.06
N THR A 252 -27.21 0.22 1.13
CA THR A 252 -26.10 1.16 1.27
C THR A 252 -24.75 0.57 0.84
N SER A 253 -24.72 -0.64 0.28
CA SER A 253 -23.52 -1.24 -0.30
C SER A 253 -22.98 -0.37 -1.44
N LEU A 254 -21.65 -0.35 -1.57
CA LEU A 254 -20.95 0.33 -2.65
C LEU A 254 -20.40 -0.69 -3.64
N ALA A 255 -20.41 -0.32 -4.92
CA ALA A 255 -19.56 -0.97 -5.91
C ALA A 255 -18.08 -0.73 -5.57
N LEU A 256 -17.18 -1.61 -6.03
CA LEU A 256 -15.74 -1.38 -5.87
C LEU A 256 -15.24 -0.23 -6.73
N HIS A 257 -15.79 -0.11 -7.94
CA HIS A 257 -15.72 1.10 -8.74
C HIS A 257 -16.85 2.04 -8.33
N ASN A 258 -16.53 3.06 -7.53
CA ASN A 258 -17.52 4.04 -7.06
C ASN A 258 -17.02 5.47 -7.35
N PRO A 259 -17.74 6.29 -8.14
CA PRO A 259 -17.33 7.65 -8.48
C PRO A 259 -16.93 8.50 -7.26
N VAL A 260 -15.89 9.32 -7.42
CA VAL A 260 -15.35 10.21 -6.37
C VAL A 260 -15.17 11.60 -6.95
N GLU A 261 -15.86 12.58 -6.37
CA GLU A 261 -15.68 14.01 -6.67
C GLU A 261 -15.14 14.77 -5.46
N THR A 262 -15.36 14.25 -4.25
CA THR A 262 -14.99 14.91 -2.99
C THR A 262 -14.01 14.07 -2.16
N PHE A 263 -13.30 14.74 -1.25
CA PHE A 263 -12.45 14.07 -0.26
C PHE A 263 -13.26 13.11 0.64
N LEU A 264 -14.49 13.46 1.03
CA LEU A 264 -15.31 12.59 1.88
C LEU A 264 -15.70 11.30 1.15
N GLU A 265 -16.04 11.39 -0.15
CA GLU A 265 -16.31 10.21 -0.98
C GLU A 265 -15.07 9.35 -1.15
N SER A 266 -13.89 9.95 -1.34
CA SER A 266 -12.63 9.19 -1.44
C SER A 266 -12.39 8.37 -0.18
N ARG A 267 -12.61 8.93 1.01
CA ARG A 267 -12.54 8.19 2.29
C ARG A 267 -13.66 7.16 2.44
N HIS A 268 -14.85 7.43 1.92
CA HIS A 268 -15.96 6.50 1.97
C HIS A 268 -15.69 5.21 1.18
N ASN A 269 -14.95 5.30 0.07
CA ASN A 269 -14.56 4.17 -0.76
C ASN A 269 -13.62 3.15 -0.08
N PHE A 270 -12.97 3.50 1.03
CA PHE A 270 -12.10 2.58 1.80
C PHE A 270 -12.86 1.54 2.63
N ARG A 271 -14.20 1.51 2.59
CA ARG A 271 -15.01 0.58 3.40
C ARG A 271 -14.87 -0.89 3.01
N ASN A 272 -14.83 -1.19 1.71
CA ASN A 272 -14.89 -2.56 1.19
C ASN A 272 -13.76 -2.99 0.22
N PRO A 273 -12.72 -2.19 -0.12
CA PRO A 273 -11.87 -2.49 -1.27
C PRO A 273 -10.94 -3.69 -1.06
N TYR A 274 -10.54 -3.95 0.19
CA TYR A 274 -9.66 -5.04 0.60
C TYR A 274 -10.30 -6.42 0.35
N SER A 275 -11.21 -6.84 1.22
CA SER A 275 -11.79 -8.19 1.21
C SER A 275 -12.54 -8.50 -0.09
N LYS A 276 -13.38 -7.57 -0.58
CA LYS A 276 -14.18 -7.79 -1.81
C LYS A 276 -13.27 -7.82 -3.03
N GLY A 277 -12.28 -6.93 -3.10
CA GLY A 277 -11.29 -6.91 -4.17
C GLY A 277 -10.51 -8.23 -4.23
N ALA A 278 -9.98 -8.69 -3.09
CA ALA A 278 -9.22 -9.93 -3.02
C ALA A 278 -10.04 -11.16 -3.45
N VAL A 279 -11.30 -11.26 -3.01
CA VAL A 279 -12.21 -12.35 -3.40
C VAL A 279 -12.53 -12.31 -4.89
N ILE A 280 -12.76 -11.13 -5.48
CA ILE A 280 -13.02 -11.00 -6.92
C ILE A 280 -11.79 -11.38 -7.74
N VAL A 281 -10.60 -10.90 -7.34
CA VAL A 281 -9.35 -11.24 -8.04
C VAL A 281 -9.10 -12.75 -7.99
N HIS A 282 -9.33 -13.39 -6.83
CA HIS A 282 -9.27 -14.84 -6.73
C HIS A 282 -10.25 -15.54 -7.68
N MET A 283 -11.51 -15.11 -7.71
CA MET A 283 -12.54 -15.68 -8.58
C MET A 283 -12.17 -15.57 -10.07
N LEU A 284 -11.65 -14.42 -10.51
CA LEU A 284 -11.19 -14.22 -11.88
C LEU A 284 -10.00 -15.14 -12.20
N ARG A 285 -9.06 -15.28 -11.27
CA ARG A 285 -7.89 -16.14 -11.42
C ARG A 285 -8.23 -17.62 -11.50
N ASP A 286 -9.20 -18.05 -10.70
CA ASP A 286 -9.71 -19.42 -10.71
C ASP A 286 -10.46 -19.71 -12.02
N PHE A 287 -11.31 -18.78 -12.45
CA PHE A 287 -12.11 -18.92 -13.67
C PHE A 287 -11.27 -18.97 -14.96
N VAL A 288 -10.32 -18.05 -15.14
CA VAL A 288 -9.46 -17.99 -16.35
C VAL A 288 -8.31 -19.00 -16.29
N GLY A 289 -8.00 -19.47 -15.09
CA GLY A 289 -6.84 -20.29 -14.83
C GLY A 289 -5.62 -19.48 -14.40
N LYS A 290 -5.04 -19.92 -13.28
CA LYS A 290 -3.85 -19.37 -12.61
C LYS A 290 -2.78 -18.82 -13.56
N ARG A 291 -2.25 -19.68 -14.44
CA ARG A 291 -1.11 -19.31 -15.30
C ARG A 291 -1.46 -18.21 -16.31
N ALA A 292 -2.69 -18.22 -16.81
CA ALA A 292 -3.13 -17.24 -17.80
C ALA A 292 -3.24 -15.85 -17.17
N LEU A 293 -3.90 -15.73 -16.01
CA LEU A 293 -4.03 -14.44 -15.35
C LEU A 293 -2.71 -13.97 -14.73
N ASP A 294 -1.93 -14.85 -14.08
CA ASP A 294 -0.62 -14.47 -13.50
C ASP A 294 0.29 -13.85 -14.57
N ARG A 295 0.31 -14.41 -15.78
CA ARG A 295 1.08 -13.87 -16.91
C ARG A 295 0.63 -12.46 -17.30
N GLU A 296 -0.67 -12.19 -17.32
CA GLU A 296 -1.19 -10.87 -17.65
C GLU A 296 -0.97 -9.85 -16.54
N ILE A 297 -1.03 -10.26 -15.25
CA ILE A 297 -0.64 -9.39 -14.13
C ILE A 297 0.84 -9.04 -14.19
N GLU A 298 1.72 -10.02 -14.39
CA GLU A 298 3.14 -9.70 -14.57
C GLU A 298 3.39 -8.82 -15.81
N ARG A 299 2.66 -9.06 -16.90
CA ARG A 299 2.71 -8.22 -18.09
C ARG A 299 2.28 -6.79 -17.77
N MET A 300 1.20 -6.62 -17.01
CA MET A 300 0.72 -5.35 -16.52
C MET A 300 1.82 -4.63 -15.71
N LEU A 301 2.39 -5.28 -14.68
CA LEU A 301 3.49 -4.72 -13.87
C LEU A 301 4.68 -4.27 -14.72
N ARG A 302 5.09 -5.07 -15.72
CA ARG A 302 6.22 -4.73 -16.61
C ARG A 302 5.95 -3.53 -17.51
N TYR A 303 4.79 -3.50 -18.18
CA TYR A 303 4.50 -2.46 -19.17
C TYR A 303 3.93 -1.17 -18.58
N ARG A 304 3.30 -1.26 -17.39
CA ARG A 304 2.71 -0.13 -16.68
C ARG A 304 3.55 0.33 -15.48
N ALA A 305 4.76 -0.22 -15.31
CA ALA A 305 5.69 0.25 -14.30
C ALA A 305 5.79 1.78 -14.33
N ASN A 306 5.73 2.41 -13.16
CA ASN A 306 5.83 3.86 -13.00
C ASN A 306 4.66 4.65 -13.62
N SER A 307 3.49 4.03 -13.80
CA SER A 307 2.30 4.66 -14.39
C SER A 307 1.03 4.45 -13.54
N THR A 308 -0.12 4.75 -14.13
CA THR A 308 -1.45 4.49 -13.54
C THR A 308 -2.18 3.34 -14.23
N LEU A 309 -3.20 2.81 -13.55
CA LEU A 309 -4.14 1.83 -14.06
C LEU A 309 -5.57 2.27 -13.77
N SER A 310 -6.40 2.33 -14.81
CA SER A 310 -7.85 2.52 -14.68
C SER A 310 -8.59 1.19 -14.68
N LEU A 311 -9.84 1.18 -14.22
CA LEU A 311 -10.71 0.02 -14.31
C LEU A 311 -10.75 -0.59 -15.72
N GLY A 312 -10.94 0.24 -16.75
CA GLY A 312 -11.00 -0.22 -18.14
C GLY A 312 -9.72 -0.94 -18.56
N GLN A 313 -8.56 -0.38 -18.21
CA GLN A 313 -7.28 -1.00 -18.50
C GLN A 313 -7.08 -2.31 -17.75
N PHE A 314 -7.48 -2.39 -16.48
CA PHE A 314 -7.45 -3.65 -15.72
C PHE A 314 -8.31 -4.73 -16.43
N ILE A 315 -9.52 -4.37 -16.85
CA ILE A 315 -10.41 -5.28 -17.58
C ILE A 315 -9.78 -5.75 -18.90
N ASP A 316 -9.07 -4.87 -19.62
CA ASP A 316 -8.37 -5.25 -20.86
C ASP A 316 -7.25 -6.27 -20.59
N TYR A 317 -6.53 -6.18 -19.47
CA TYR A 317 -5.55 -7.19 -19.07
C TYR A 317 -6.22 -8.53 -18.71
N VAL A 318 -7.39 -8.51 -18.06
CA VAL A 318 -8.17 -9.72 -17.80
C VAL A 318 -8.68 -10.33 -19.10
N ALA A 319 -9.19 -9.52 -20.04
CA ALA A 319 -9.68 -9.98 -21.34
C ALA A 319 -8.59 -10.69 -22.16
N ALA A 320 -7.35 -10.19 -22.08
CA ALA A 320 -6.20 -10.78 -22.76
C ALA A 320 -5.76 -12.15 -22.17
N ALA A 321 -6.26 -12.55 -21.00
CA ALA A 321 -5.86 -13.78 -20.34
C ALA A 321 -6.66 -14.98 -20.86
N GLY A 322 -6.02 -15.99 -21.47
CA GLY A 322 -6.70 -17.27 -21.75
C GLY A 322 -7.71 -17.29 -22.90
N GLY A 323 -7.74 -16.26 -23.77
CA GLY A 323 -8.61 -16.27 -24.96
C GLY A 323 -10.08 -16.02 -24.61
N GLU A 324 -10.99 -16.90 -25.03
CA GLU A 324 -12.43 -16.75 -24.77
C GLU A 324 -12.77 -16.73 -23.28
N GLU A 325 -12.06 -17.51 -22.46
CA GLU A 325 -12.22 -17.47 -20.99
C GLU A 325 -11.85 -16.10 -20.41
N GLY A 326 -10.86 -15.42 -20.98
CA GLY A 326 -10.48 -14.05 -20.62
C GLY A 326 -11.57 -13.05 -20.89
N GLU A 327 -12.15 -13.08 -22.09
CA GLU A 327 -13.27 -12.20 -22.46
C GLU A 327 -14.49 -12.43 -21.53
N ASN A 328 -14.78 -13.69 -21.19
CA ASN A 328 -15.82 -14.01 -20.23
C ASN A 328 -15.50 -13.49 -18.83
N ALA A 329 -14.26 -13.63 -18.37
CA ALA A 329 -13.82 -13.07 -17.10
C ALA A 329 -13.81 -11.55 -17.07
N ALA A 330 -13.52 -10.89 -18.20
CA ALA A 330 -13.61 -9.45 -18.33
C ALA A 330 -15.07 -8.97 -18.18
N ASN A 331 -16.04 -9.71 -18.72
CA ASN A 331 -17.45 -9.45 -18.48
C ASN A 331 -17.85 -9.66 -17.01
N MET A 332 -17.37 -10.73 -16.38
CA MET A 332 -17.55 -10.94 -14.94
C MET A 332 -16.95 -9.79 -14.12
N ALA A 333 -15.72 -9.38 -14.44
CA ALA A 333 -15.04 -8.28 -13.77
C ALA A 333 -15.84 -6.98 -13.89
N ARG A 334 -16.35 -6.64 -15.08
CA ARG A 334 -17.23 -5.47 -15.28
C ARG A 334 -18.41 -5.50 -14.32
N ASP A 335 -19.10 -6.63 -14.22
CA ASP A 335 -20.28 -6.75 -13.36
C ASP A 335 -19.92 -6.66 -11.87
N PHE A 336 -18.97 -7.47 -11.40
CA PHE A 336 -18.63 -7.55 -9.97
C PHE A 336 -17.92 -6.30 -9.43
N LEU A 337 -17.22 -5.56 -10.29
CA LEU A 337 -16.51 -4.34 -9.88
C LEU A 337 -17.43 -3.11 -9.89
N THR A 338 -18.38 -3.02 -10.84
CA THR A 338 -19.22 -1.82 -11.02
C THR A 338 -20.59 -1.89 -10.34
N LYS A 339 -20.98 -3.06 -9.80
CA LYS A 339 -22.27 -3.24 -9.11
C LYS A 339 -22.06 -3.51 -7.61
N PRO A 340 -22.89 -2.91 -6.74
CA PRO A 340 -22.89 -3.23 -5.32
C PRO A 340 -23.42 -4.65 -5.06
N GLY A 341 -23.08 -5.20 -3.89
CA GLY A 341 -23.52 -6.52 -3.46
C GLY A 341 -22.92 -7.69 -4.24
N PHE A 342 -23.58 -8.85 -4.13
CA PHE A 342 -23.22 -10.10 -4.77
C PHE A 342 -24.47 -10.94 -5.10
N PRO A 343 -24.42 -11.82 -6.13
CA PRO A 343 -25.59 -12.58 -6.55
C PRO A 343 -25.93 -13.73 -5.59
N LEU A 344 -27.23 -14.00 -5.43
CA LEU A 344 -27.74 -15.23 -4.81
C LEU A 344 -28.06 -16.25 -5.91
N LEU A 345 -27.33 -17.37 -5.93
CA LEU A 345 -27.58 -18.46 -6.86
C LEU A 345 -28.64 -19.41 -6.27
N ILE A 346 -29.76 -19.58 -6.96
CA ILE A 346 -30.83 -20.51 -6.57
C ILE A 346 -30.74 -21.74 -7.46
N VAL A 347 -30.31 -22.86 -6.88
CA VAL A 347 -30.22 -24.16 -7.57
C VAL A 347 -31.43 -25.03 -7.20
N ARG A 348 -32.20 -25.49 -8.18
CA ARG A 348 -33.34 -26.39 -7.99
C ARG A 348 -33.24 -27.59 -8.90
N ASN A 349 -33.49 -28.77 -8.36
CA ASN A 349 -33.67 -29.98 -9.16
C ASN A 349 -35.17 -30.20 -9.40
N VAL A 350 -35.58 -30.18 -10.67
CA VAL A 350 -36.97 -30.41 -11.10
C VAL A 350 -36.94 -31.43 -12.24
N ASP A 351 -37.63 -32.57 -12.06
CA ASP A 351 -37.74 -33.63 -13.06
C ASP A 351 -36.40 -34.06 -13.69
N ASN A 352 -35.38 -34.30 -12.85
CA ASN A 352 -34.00 -34.61 -13.25
C ASN A 352 -33.26 -33.51 -14.04
N MET A 353 -33.79 -32.29 -14.10
CA MET A 353 -33.10 -31.11 -14.61
C MET A 353 -32.61 -30.23 -13.46
N THR A 354 -31.37 -29.75 -13.55
CA THR A 354 -30.83 -28.72 -12.66
C THR A 354 -31.13 -27.34 -13.25
N ILE A 355 -32.00 -26.59 -12.60
CA ILE A 355 -32.32 -25.21 -12.92
C ILE A 355 -31.46 -24.32 -12.02
N ILE A 356 -30.69 -23.43 -12.63
CA ILE A 356 -29.88 -22.42 -11.96
C ILE A 356 -30.50 -21.05 -12.28
N ARG A 357 -30.85 -20.28 -11.25
CA ARG A 357 -31.38 -18.92 -11.36
C ARG A 357 -30.57 -17.93 -10.54
#